data_AF-A0A2S1RB85-F1
#
_entry.id   AF-A0A2S1RB85-F1
#
_cell.length_a   1.000
_cell.length_b   1.000
_cell.length_c   1.000
_cell.angle_alpha   90.00
_cell.angle_beta   90.00
_cell.angle_gamma   90.00
#
_symmetry.space_group_name_H-M   'P 1'
#
loop_
_entity.id
_entity.type
_entity.pdbx_description
1 polymer ?
#
loop_
_entity_poly.entity_id
_entity_poly.type
_entity_poly.pdbx_seq_one_letter_code
_entity_poly.pdbx_strand_id
1 'polypeptide(L)' 'MRPHWAPEPFPDPEADARQSIARVESDPFLLHSTAVRGFVYDVSTGELREVQREKQPGLSALPPTSRASTKR' A
#
# COMPACT_ATOMS: atom_id res chain seq x y z
N MET A 1 23.02 6.10 -22.26
CA MET A 1 22.93 6.55 -20.85
C MET A 1 21.54 6.19 -20.34
N ARG A 2 21.41 5.35 -19.31
CA ARG A 2 20.12 5.02 -18.68
C ARG A 2 20.10 5.68 -17.29
N PRO A 3 18.98 6.31 -16.88
CA PRO A 3 18.88 6.85 -15.53
C PRO A 3 19.07 5.77 -14.47
N HIS A 4 19.62 6.17 -13.32
CA HIS A 4 19.81 5.30 -12.17
C HIS A 4 18.52 5.05 -11.37
N TRP A 5 17.44 5.74 -11.73
CA TRP A 5 16.13 5.65 -11.10
C TRP A 5 15.14 4.91 -12.00
N ALA A 6 14.18 4.22 -11.38
CA ALA A 6 13.13 3.52 -12.08
C ALA A 6 12.01 4.51 -12.43
N PRO A 7 11.59 4.61 -13.71
CA PRO A 7 10.28 5.17 -14.00
C PRO A 7 9.26 4.21 -13.38
N GLU A 8 8.45 4.70 -12.45
CA GLU A 8 7.40 3.92 -11.78
C GLU A 8 6.05 4.23 -12.47
N PRO A 9 5.75 3.69 -13.67
CA PRO A 9 4.47 3.91 -14.31
C PRO A 9 3.40 3.09 -13.60
N PHE A 10 2.21 3.67 -13.49
CA PHE A 10 1.04 2.97 -12.96
C PHE A 10 -0.07 2.93 -14.03
N PRO A 11 -0.73 1.78 -14.20
CA PRO A 11 -1.83 1.65 -15.15
C PRO A 11 -3.17 2.14 -14.57
N ASP A 12 -3.32 2.13 -13.24
CA ASP A 12 -4.56 2.45 -12.54
C ASP A 12 -4.28 3.44 -11.39
N PRO A 13 -4.84 4.67 -11.44
CA PRO A 13 -4.60 5.68 -10.42
C PRO A 13 -5.11 5.30 -9.03
N GLU A 14 -6.25 4.60 -8.91
CA GLU A 14 -6.83 4.25 -7.62
C GLU A 14 -6.04 3.14 -6.92
N ALA A 15 -5.55 2.14 -7.67
CA ALA A 15 -4.69 1.09 -7.19
C ALA A 15 -3.32 1.64 -6.76
N ASP A 16 -2.73 2.52 -7.55
CA ASP A 16 -1.45 3.14 -7.21
C ASP A 16 -1.57 4.06 -5.99
N ALA A 17 -2.66 4.83 -5.88
CA ALA A 17 -2.96 5.61 -4.68
C ALA A 17 -3.04 4.72 -3.44
N ARG A 18 -3.72 3.56 -3.49
CA ARG A 18 -3.77 2.60 -2.37
C ARG A 18 -2.37 2.10 -1.98
N GLN A 19 -1.55 1.75 -2.97
CA GLN A 19 -0.19 1.29 -2.74
C GLN A 19 0.69 2.38 -2.12
N SER A 20 0.56 3.62 -2.60
CA SER A 20 1.29 4.78 -2.09
C SER A 20 0.90 5.10 -0.65
N ILE A 21 -0.41 5.11 -0.33
CA ILE A 21 -0.89 5.27 1.05
C ILE A 21 -0.29 4.17 1.93
N ALA A 22 -0.32 2.89 1.49
CA ALA A 22 0.27 1.75 2.21
C ALA A 22 1.75 1.95 2.52
N ARG A 23 2.53 2.40 1.53
CA ARG A 23 3.94 2.71 1.68
C ARG A 23 4.18 3.82 2.70
N VAL A 24 3.42 4.91 2.60
CA VAL A 24 3.50 6.06 3.51
C VAL A 24 3.23 5.61 4.95
N GLU A 25 2.13 4.89 5.23
CA GLU A 25 1.86 4.42 6.60
C GLU A 25 2.88 3.42 7.15
N SER A 26 3.53 2.64 6.28
CA SER A 26 4.59 1.71 6.70
C SER A 26 5.93 2.39 6.97
N ASP A 27 6.06 3.68 6.65
CA ASP A 27 7.30 4.41 6.76
C ASP A 27 7.62 4.73 8.24
N PRO A 28 8.76 4.26 8.77
CA PRO A 28 9.13 4.44 10.18
C PRO A 28 9.45 5.90 10.54
N PHE A 29 9.58 6.80 9.56
CA PHE A 29 9.81 8.23 9.79
C PHE A 29 8.52 9.00 10.02
N LEU A 30 7.35 8.42 9.78
CA LEU A 30 6.08 9.03 10.16
C LEU A 30 5.79 8.84 11.64
N LEU A 31 5.17 9.86 12.23
CA LEU A 31 4.68 9.76 13.59
C LEU A 31 3.47 8.82 13.63
N HIS A 32 3.37 8.01 14.69
CA HIS A 32 2.28 7.05 14.88
C HIS A 32 0.86 7.66 14.89
N SER A 33 0.75 8.99 14.96
CA SER A 33 -0.51 9.75 14.91
C SER A 33 -0.83 10.35 13.54
N THR A 34 -0.02 10.09 12.51
CA THR A 34 -0.22 10.66 11.18
C THR A 34 -1.42 10.00 10.50
N ALA A 35 -2.50 10.76 10.31
CA ALA A 35 -3.63 10.35 9.51
C ALA A 35 -3.29 10.49 8.02
N VAL A 36 -3.23 9.38 7.29
CA VAL A 36 -2.95 9.35 5.85
C VAL A 36 -4.26 9.16 5.08
N ARG A 37 -4.49 10.00 4.07
CA ARG A 37 -5.63 9.93 3.15
C ARG A 37 -5.11 10.05 1.73
N GLY A 38 -5.74 9.36 0.78
CA GLY A 38 -5.40 9.48 -0.64
C GLY A 38 -6.61 9.78 -1.49
N PHE A 39 -6.38 10.49 -2.59
CA PHE A 39 -7.42 10.96 -3.47
C PHE A 39 -6.99 10.84 -4.93
N VAL A 40 -7.96 10.58 -5.81
CA VAL A 40 -7.80 10.64 -7.26
C VAL A 40 -8.61 11.81 -7.79
N TYR A 41 -7.93 12.68 -8.53
CA TYR A 41 -8.56 13.83 -9.18
C TYR A 41 -9.03 13.43 -10.59
N ASP A 42 -10.32 13.61 -10.87
CA ASP A 42 -10.89 13.44 -12.20
C ASP A 42 -10.77 14.76 -12.97
N VAL A 43 -9.90 14.76 -13.99
CA VAL A 43 -9.62 15.94 -14.82
C VAL A 43 -10.81 16.38 -15.69
N SER A 44 -11.77 15.49 -15.94
CA SER A 44 -12.91 15.76 -16.83
C SER A 44 -14.07 16.37 -16.06
N THR A 45 -14.31 15.91 -14.83
CA THR A 45 -15.40 16.38 -13.98
C THR A 45 -14.96 17.42 -12.95
N GLY A 46 -13.66 17.46 -12.63
CA GLY A 46 -13.11 18.28 -11.55
C GLY A 46 -13.34 17.72 -10.15
N GLU A 47 -13.86 16.49 -10.04
CA GLU A 47 -14.14 15.86 -8.75
C GLU A 47 -12.88 15.24 -8.12
N LEU A 48 -12.87 15.23 -6.79
CA LEU A 48 -11.83 14.58 -6.00
C LEU A 48 -12.42 13.35 -5.31
N ARG A 49 -12.01 12.16 -5.74
CA ARG A 49 -12.49 10.88 -5.21
C ARG A 49 -11.56 10.38 -4.13
N GLU A 50 -12.08 10.19 -2.93
CA GLU A 50 -11.28 9.63 -1.84
C GLU A 50 -11.10 8.12 -2.02
N VAL A 51 -9.85 7.69 -1.99
CA VAL A 51 -9.46 6.29 -2.11
C VAL A 51 -9.41 5.69 -0.71
N GLN A 52 -10.43 4.90 -0.38
CA GLN A 52 -10.44 4.14 0.86
C GLN A 52 -9.44 2.99 0.77
N ARG A 53 -8.68 2.75 1.84
CA ARG A 53 -8.07 1.43 2.01
C ARG A 53 -9.21 0.43 2.16
N GLU A 54 -9.23 -0.59 1.32
CA GLU A 54 -10.00 -1.77 1.64
C GLU A 54 -9.39 -2.33 2.93
N LYS A 55 -10.13 -2.20 4.03
CA LYS A 55 -9.77 -2.78 5.32
C LYS A 55 -9.68 -4.28 5.08
N GLN A 56 -8.48 -4.82 4.85
CA GLN A 56 -8.28 -6.26 4.66
C GLN A 56 -9.05 -6.98 5.77
N PRO A 57 -10.13 -7.71 5.44
CA PRO A 57 -10.84 -8.47 6.44
C PRO A 57 -9.95 -9.67 6.76
N GLY A 58 -9.29 -9.60 7.91
CA GLY A 58 -8.68 -10.76 8.55
C GLY A 58 -7.29 -11.12 8.03
N LEU A 59 -6.26 -10.60 8.72
CA LEU A 59 -5.14 -11.45 9.09
C LEU A 59 -5.62 -12.44 10.18
N SER A 60 -6.56 -13.31 9.85
CA SER A 60 -6.96 -14.45 10.68
C SER A 60 -6.48 -15.72 9.99
N ALA A 61 -5.61 -16.44 10.69
CA ALA A 61 -5.14 -17.79 10.39
C ALA A 61 -4.09 -17.95 9.27
N LEU A 62 -2.86 -17.48 9.51
CA LEU A 62 -1.72 -18.35 9.21
C LEU A 62 -1.57 -19.30 10.41
N PRO A 63 -1.76 -20.63 10.28
CA PRO A 63 -1.38 -21.53 11.35
C PRO A 63 0.14 -21.46 11.54
N PRO A 64 0.66 -21.55 12.79
CA PRO A 64 2.10 -21.67 12.98
C PRO A 64 2.55 -22.96 12.30
N THR A 65 3.41 -22.84 11.29
CA THR A 65 4.10 -24.01 10.73
C THR A 65 5.05 -24.53 11.80
N SER A 66 4.61 -25.57 12.50
CA SER A 66 5.46 -26.38 13.36
C SER A 66 6.62 -26.93 12.51
N ARG A 67 7.83 -26.43 12.77
CA ARG A 67 9.06 -27.09 12.31
C ARG A 67 9.38 -28.22 13.30
N ALA A 68 8.61 -29.30 13.25
CA ALA A 68 9.04 -30.58 13.77
C ALA A 68 9.93 -31.24 12.71
N SER A 69 11.25 -31.23 12.92
CA SER A 69 12.12 -32.21 12.26
C SER A 69 13.20 -32.67 13.22
N THR A 70 12.82 -33.70 13.96
CA THR A 70 13.71 -34.71 14.53
C THR A 70 14.52 -35.38 13.42
N LYS A 71 15.86 -35.31 13.50
CA LYS A 71 16.81 -36.42 13.27
C LYS A 71 18.24 -35.89 13.15
N ARG A 72 19.05 -36.09 14.19
CA ARG A 72 20.10 -37.11 14.17
C ARG A 72 20.63 -37.33 15.58
#